data_AF-A0A326RYD0-F1
#
_entry.id   AF-A0A326RYD0-F1
#
_cell.length_a   1.000
_cell.length_b   1.000
_cell.length_c   1.000
_cell.angle_alpha   90.00
_cell.angle_beta   90.00
_cell.angle_gamma   90.00
#
_symmetry.space_group_name_H-M   'P 1'
#
loop_
_entity.id
_entity.type
_entity.pdbx_description
1 polymer ?
#
loop_
_entity_poly.entity_id
_entity_poly.type
_entity_poly.pdbx_seq_one_letter_code
_entity_poly.pdbx_strand_id
1 'polypeptide(L)'
;MTSSTNQLFIFDTNTLISGALIQNSSPALALIVAIESGDLCFSKDTLLELKEVLERKKFDKYLSPNQRLEFFENLKKATRIFYPERKFELGRDPNDNKFLELAFI
;
A
#
# COMPACT_ATOMS: atom_id res chain seq x y z
N MET A 1 -1.38 -30.00 8.21
CA MET A 1 -1.83 -28.59 8.11
C MET A 1 -1.24 -28.06 6.82
N THR A 2 -2.01 -28.09 5.74
CA THR A 2 -1.60 -27.48 4.48
C THR A 2 -1.65 -25.97 4.68
N SER A 3 -0.49 -25.33 4.81
CA SER A 3 -0.39 -23.87 4.79
C SER A 3 -0.78 -23.43 3.38
N SER A 4 -2.07 -23.15 3.15
CA SER A 4 -2.53 -22.49 1.94
C SER A 4 -1.87 -21.11 1.94
N THR A 5 -0.88 -20.90 1.09
CA THR A 5 -0.28 -19.58 0.88
C THR A 5 -1.34 -18.68 0.26
N ASN A 6 -1.84 -17.72 1.03
CA ASN A 6 -2.77 -16.71 0.54
C ASN A 6 -2.08 -15.89 -0.56
N GLN A 7 -2.83 -15.43 -1.56
CA GLN A 7 -2.25 -14.60 -2.62
C GLN A 7 -1.75 -13.28 -2.01
N LEU A 8 -0.54 -12.88 -2.37
CA LEU A 8 0.09 -11.67 -1.87
C LEU A 8 -0.15 -10.52 -2.86
N PHE A 9 -0.63 -9.39 -2.37
CA PHE A 9 -0.90 -8.20 -3.18
C PHE A 9 -0.05 -7.02 -2.72
N ILE A 10 0.68 -6.42 -3.66
CA ILE A 10 1.50 -5.23 -3.42
C ILE A 10 0.88 -4.09 -4.21
N PHE A 11 0.68 -2.95 -3.56
CA PHE A 11 0.19 -1.73 -4.18
C PHE A 11 1.25 -0.65 -4.06
N ASP A 12 1.46 0.10 -5.15
CA ASP A 12 2.26 1.33 -5.08
C ASP A 12 1.50 2.43 -4.32
N THR A 13 2.23 3.44 -3.87
CA THR A 13 1.62 4.53 -3.10
C THR A 13 0.58 5.30 -3.93
N ASN A 14 0.83 5.54 -5.22
CA ASN A 14 -0.10 6.32 -6.04
C ASN A 14 -1.44 5.62 -6.23
N THR A 15 -1.47 4.29 -6.40
CA THR A 15 -2.71 3.51 -6.51
C THR A 15 -3.52 3.61 -5.21
N LEU A 16 -2.88 3.49 -4.06
CA LEU A 16 -3.56 3.62 -2.76
C LEU A 16 -4.10 5.03 -2.53
N ILE A 17 -3.33 6.05 -2.89
CA ILE A 17 -3.78 7.45 -2.83
C ILE A 17 -4.98 7.66 -3.75
N SER A 18 -4.95 7.17 -4.99
CA SER A 18 -6.11 7.26 -5.88
C SER A 18 -7.33 6.53 -5.33
N GLY A 19 -7.15 5.36 -4.72
CA GLY A 19 -8.21 4.60 -4.06
C GLY A 19 -8.81 5.32 -2.85
N ALA A 20 -7.99 6.03 -2.08
CA ALA A 20 -8.46 6.86 -0.97
C ALA A 20 -9.27 8.07 -1.46
N LEU A 21 -8.80 8.76 -2.52
CA LEU A 21 -9.38 10.03 -2.98
C LEU A 21 -10.68 9.86 -3.78
N ILE A 22 -10.84 8.75 -4.50
CA ILE A 22 -11.96 8.55 -5.44
C ILE A 22 -12.70 7.27 -5.07
N GLN A 23 -13.89 7.43 -4.48
CA GLN A 23 -14.79 6.32 -4.18
C GLN A 23 -15.15 5.53 -5.45
N ASN A 24 -15.23 4.20 -5.35
CA ASN A 24 -15.55 3.28 -6.45
C ASN A 24 -14.64 3.39 -7.69
N SER A 25 -13.46 3.99 -7.56
CA SER A 25 -12.44 3.97 -8.61
C SER A 25 -11.84 2.57 -8.77
N SER A 26 -11.23 2.29 -9.92
CA SER A 26 -10.56 1.00 -10.15
C SER A 26 -9.54 0.66 -9.05
N PRO A 27 -8.71 1.60 -8.54
CA PRO A 27 -7.84 1.36 -7.39
C PRO A 27 -8.58 1.00 -6.09
N ALA A 28 -9.69 1.68 -5.79
CA ALA A 28 -10.49 1.38 -4.61
C ALA A 28 -11.10 -0.03 -4.68
N LEU A 29 -11.64 -0.40 -5.85
CA LEU A 29 -12.21 -1.73 -6.08
C LEU A 29 -11.13 -2.82 -6.07
N ALA A 30 -9.97 -2.56 -6.66
CA ALA A 30 -8.84 -3.49 -6.63
C ALA A 30 -8.36 -3.75 -5.19
N LEU A 31 -8.32 -2.71 -4.35
CA LEU A 31 -7.96 -2.85 -2.94
C LEU A 31 -8.97 -3.72 -2.18
N ILE A 32 -10.28 -3.52 -2.41
CA ILE A 32 -11.33 -4.35 -1.81
C ILE A 32 -11.14 -5.82 -2.20
N VAL A 33 -11.00 -6.11 -3.50
CA VAL A 33 -10.80 -7.47 -4.00
C VAL A 33 -9.54 -8.09 -3.41
N ALA A 34 -8.43 -7.34 -3.31
CA ALA A 34 -7.19 -7.84 -2.73
C ALA A 34 -7.33 -8.20 -1.24
N ILE A 35 -8.06 -7.40 -0.46
CA ILE A 35 -8.34 -7.68 0.96
C ILE A 35 -9.22 -8.92 1.11
N GLU A 36 -10.18 -9.13 0.21
CA GLU A 36 -11.10 -10.28 0.25
C GLU A 36 -10.48 -11.59 -0.23
N SER A 37 -9.47 -11.52 -1.10
CA SER A 37 -8.90 -12.69 -1.79
C SER A 37 -7.46 -13.03 -1.38
N GLY A 38 -6.83 -12.23 -0.53
CA GLY A 38 -5.41 -12.40 -0.18
C GLY A 38 -4.93 -11.51 0.95
N ASP A 39 -3.60 -11.38 1.05
CA ASP A 39 -2.93 -10.54 2.04
C ASP A 39 -2.32 -9.31 1.36
N LEU A 40 -2.61 -8.12 1.89
CA LEU A 40 -1.91 -6.91 1.49
C LEU A 40 -0.50 -6.89 2.08
N CYS A 41 0.50 -6.75 1.22
CA CYS A 41 1.91 -6.84 1.56
C CYS A 41 2.55 -5.46 1.65
N PHE A 42 3.09 -5.14 2.83
CA PHE A 42 3.80 -3.89 3.07
C PHE A 42 5.14 -4.16 3.75
N SER A 43 6.13 -3.33 3.47
CA SER A 43 7.31 -3.18 4.31
C SER A 43 7.11 -1.96 5.20
N LYS A 44 8.00 -1.77 6.17
CA LYS A 44 8.05 -0.53 6.95
C LYS A 44 8.22 0.69 6.04
N ASP A 45 9.05 0.56 4.99
CA ASP A 45 9.41 1.65 4.09
C ASP A 45 8.26 2.04 3.17
N THR A 46 7.47 1.07 2.66
CA THR A 46 6.27 1.38 1.85
C THR A 46 5.15 1.97 2.69
N LEU A 47 4.97 1.49 3.92
CA LEU A 47 3.94 2.02 4.82
C LEU A 47 4.27 3.46 5.26
N LEU A 48 5.55 3.75 5.53
CA LEU A 48 6.01 5.10 5.85
C LEU A 48 5.80 6.05 4.67
N GLU A 49 6.17 5.63 3.46
CA GLU A 49 5.94 6.44 2.26
C GLU A 49 4.46 6.78 2.09
N LEU A 50 3.57 5.79 2.22
CA LEU A 50 2.13 6.04 2.12
C LEU A 50 1.67 7.09 3.16
N LYS A 51 2.12 6.97 4.41
CA LYS A 51 1.78 7.92 5.47
C LYS A 51 2.24 9.33 5.11
N GLU A 52 3.50 9.49 4.72
CA GLU A 52 4.08 10.79 4.35
C GLU A 52 3.36 11.41 3.14
N VAL A 53 2.98 10.60 2.16
CA VAL A 53 2.23 11.07 0.99
C VAL A 53 0.82 11.49 1.40
N LEU A 54 0.11 10.70 2.21
CA LEU A 54 -1.21 11.05 2.74
C LEU A 54 -1.19 12.35 3.52
N GLU A 55 -0.14 12.68 4.26
CA GLU A 55 -0.04 13.91 5.06
C GLU A 55 0.19 15.19 4.21
N ARG A 56 0.45 15.09 2.90
CA ARG A 56 0.71 16.25 2.04
C ARG A 56 -0.52 17.16 1.92
N LYS A 57 -0.34 18.46 2.21
CA LYS A 57 -1.41 19.49 2.17
C LYS A 57 -2.15 19.61 0.82
N LYS A 58 -1.53 19.21 -0.29
CA LYS A 58 -2.18 19.22 -1.61
C LYS A 58 -3.44 18.33 -1.69
N PHE A 59 -3.59 17.38 -0.76
CA PHE A 59 -4.75 16.51 -0.67
C PHE A 59 -5.89 17.07 0.20
N ASP A 60 -5.68 18.19 0.90
CA ASP A 60 -6.69 18.81 1.78
C ASP A 60 -7.95 19.23 1.01
N LYS A 61 -7.83 19.51 -0.30
CA LYS A 61 -8.96 19.81 -1.20
C LYS A 61 -9.82 18.59 -1.56
N TYR A 62 -9.36 17.37 -1.26
CA TYR A 62 -10.05 16.13 -1.60
C TYR A 62 -10.52 15.37 -0.36
N LEU A 63 -9.67 15.29 0.67
CA LEU A 63 -9.96 14.59 1.92
C LEU A 63 -9.46 15.41 3.11
N SER A 64 -10.25 15.42 4.18
CA SER A 64 -9.81 15.99 5.45
C SER A 64 -8.62 15.20 6.03
N PRO A 65 -7.78 15.82 6.87
CA PRO A 65 -6.74 15.10 7.61
C PRO A 65 -7.26 13.86 8.35
N ASN A 66 -8.44 13.96 8.98
CA ASN A 66 -9.04 12.84 9.72
C ASN A 66 -9.42 11.68 8.81
N GLN A 67 -10.02 11.93 7.64
CA GLN A 67 -10.37 10.88 6.68
C GLN A 67 -9.12 10.15 6.15
N ARG A 68 -8.02 10.89 5.91
CA ARG A 68 -6.75 10.28 5.47
C ARG A 68 -6.10 9.44 6.56
N LEU A 69 -6.15 9.92 7.81
CA LEU A 69 -5.67 9.16 8.96
C LEU A 69 -6.50 7.88 9.16
N GLU A 70 -7.83 7.98 9.07
CA GLU A 70 -8.73 6.83 9.16
C GLU A 70 -8.44 5.80 8.06
N PHE A 71 -8.28 6.26 6.81
CA PHE A 71 -7.87 5.39 5.70
C PHE A 71 -6.55 4.67 5.99
N PHE A 72 -5.53 5.40 6.45
CA PHE A 72 -4.22 4.84 6.77
C PHE A 72 -4.30 3.79 7.87
N GLU A 73 -5.00 4.09 8.98
CA GLU A 73 -5.12 3.17 10.12
C GLU A 73 -5.94 1.93 9.77
N ASN A 74 -6.99 2.06 8.95
CA ASN A 74 -7.77 0.92 8.47
C ASN A 74 -6.95 0.03 7.54
N LEU A 75 -6.21 0.63 6.60
CA LEU A 75 -5.32 -0.10 5.70
C LEU A 75 -4.24 -0.84 6.51
N LYS A 76 -3.57 -0.16 7.44
CA LYS A 76 -2.53 -0.74 8.29
C LYS A 76 -3.03 -1.97 9.08
N LYS A 77 -4.27 -1.94 9.57
CA LYS A 77 -4.89 -3.10 10.26
C LYS A 77 -5.17 -4.27 9.32
N ALA A 78 -5.44 -4.00 8.04
CA ALA A 78 -5.71 -5.00 7.01
C ALA A 78 -4.44 -5.53 6.31
N THR A 79 -3.26 -4.99 6.65
CA THR A 79 -1.99 -5.36 5.99
C THR A 79 -1.14 -6.29 6.83
N ARG A 80 -0.36 -7.12 6.15
CA ARG A 80 0.72 -7.90 6.75
C ARG A 80 2.06 -7.23 6.44
N ILE A 81 2.88 -7.08 7.49
CA ILE A 81 4.23 -6.50 7.37
C ILE A 81 5.23 -7.60 7.03
N PHE A 82 6.04 -7.33 6.01
CA PHE A 82 7.15 -8.16 5.57
C PHE A 82 8.46 -7.39 5.67
N TYR A 83 9.56 -8.16 5.73
CA TYR A 83 10.90 -7.63 5.89
C TYR A 83 11.78 -8.12 4.73
N PRO A 84 11.77 -7.42 3.58
CA PRO A 84 12.65 -7.77 2.47
C PRO A 84 14.12 -7.74 2.90
N GLU A 85 14.82 -8.85 2.69
CA GLU A 85 16.25 -8.96 3.02
C GLU A 85 17.15 -8.48 1.88
N ARG A 86 16.64 -8.54 0.64
CA ARG A 86 17.36 -8.12 -0.56
C ARG A 86 17.12 -6.64 -0.81
N LYS A 87 18.19 -5.93 -1.13
CA LYS A 87 18.13 -4.58 -1.69
C LYS A 87 18.32 -4.66 -3.20
N PHE A 88 17.46 -3.96 -3.94
CA PHE A 88 17.55 -3.88 -5.39
C PHE A 88 17.97 -2.48 -5.81
N GLU A 89 18.86 -2.41 -6.79
CA GLU A 89 19.20 -1.19 -7.54
C GLU A 89 18.80 -1.37 -9.01
N LEU A 90 17.62 -1.94 -9.24
CA LEU A 90 17.14 -2.32 -10.58
C LEU A 90 16.12 -1.31 -11.16
N GLY A 91 15.46 -0.53 -10.30
CA GLY A 91 14.42 0.41 -10.70
C GLY A 91 14.98 1.67 -11.36
N ARG A 92 14.19 2.23 -12.30
CA ARG A 92 14.47 3.53 -12.93
C ARG A 92 14.40 4.68 -11.92
N ASP A 93 13.49 4.58 -10.95
CA ASP A 93 13.43 5.45 -9.78
C ASP A 93 13.92 4.63 -8.56
N PRO A 94 15.03 5.03 -7.91
CA PRO A 94 15.52 4.36 -6.72
C PRO A 94 14.49 4.26 -5.59
N ASN A 95 13.50 5.16 -5.53
CA ASN A 95 12.45 5.09 -4.53
C ASN A 95 11.52 3.89 -4.76
N ASP A 96 11.26 3.49 -6.00
CA ASP A 96 10.34 2.39 -6.29
C ASP A 96 10.94 1.01 -5.98
N ASN A 97 12.27 0.94 -5.75
CA ASN A 97 12.95 -0.30 -5.40
C ASN A 97 12.32 -0.99 -4.19
N LYS A 98 11.81 -0.24 -3.21
CA LYS A 98 11.15 -0.80 -2.00
C LYS A 98 9.94 -1.69 -2.32
N PHE A 99 9.24 -1.44 -3.45
CA PHE A 99 8.12 -2.27 -3.90
C PHE A 99 8.61 -3.51 -4.65
N LEU A 100 9.72 -3.40 -5.40
CA LEU A 100 10.37 -4.56 -6.01
C LEU A 100 10.94 -5.49 -4.93
N GLU A 101 11.58 -4.94 -3.90
CA GLU A 101 12.07 -5.69 -2.74
C GLU A 101 10.97 -6.54 -2.10
N LEU A 102 9.75 -5.99 -1.98
CA LEU A 102 8.56 -6.73 -1.54
C LEU A 102 8.02 -7.74 -2.56
N ALA A 103 8.34 -7.63 -3.84
CA ALA A 103 7.90 -8.62 -4.83
C ALA A 103 8.75 -9.90 -4.83
N PHE A 104 9.91 -9.88 -4.16
CA PHE A 104 10.89 -10.97 -4.12
C PHE A 104 11.04 -11.63 -2.74
N ILE A 105 10.13 -11.36 -1.79
CA ILE A 105 10.02 -12.07 -0.51
C ILE A 105 9.43 -13.47 -0.68
#